data_AF-A0A5E5AZ76-F1
#
_entry.id   AF-A0A5E5AZ76-F1
#
_cell.length_a   1.000
_cell.length_b   1.000
_cell.length_c   1.000
_cell.angle_alpha   90.00
_cell.angle_beta   90.00
_cell.angle_gamma   90.00
#
_symmetry.space_group_name_H-M   'P 1'
#
loop_
_entity.id
_entity.type
_entity.pdbx_description
1 polymer ?
#
loop_
_entity_poly.entity_id
_entity_poly.type
_entity_poly.pdbx_seq_one_letter_code
_entity_poly.pdbx_strand_id
1 'polypeptide(L)'
;MLKLAVCEEERRGNDVMTWWDGDGAARVLARCDDAVVLERACSARSLVDLSRTERDDDAVRIACSVLNRLHSHNAIQRPAVVPLRAWFEPLTVSSWPDGTLLHLSAATAKDLLSEPLMDEVVLHGDIHHGNILHFGERGWLAIDPKGLFGDRAFDYANLLCNPSHGIAVDRFSRRVAILVDAAGIDRRRLLRWTLAWSGLSALWMIEDGLSPETRLCIAALAATELQLFSSTGLSAWRQSRAP
;
A
#
# COMPACT_ATOMS: atom_id res chain seq x y z
N MET A 1 18.15 -6.42 13.40
CA MET A 1 18.50 -6.11 12.01
C MET A 1 18.94 -4.65 11.98
N LEU A 2 20.11 -4.34 11.42
CA LEU A 2 20.56 -2.96 11.25
C LEU A 2 20.04 -2.42 9.92
N LYS A 3 19.44 -1.22 9.93
CA LYS A 3 19.06 -0.46 8.73
C LYS A 3 19.75 0.91 8.80
N LEU A 4 20.35 1.34 7.69
CA LEU A 4 20.89 2.68 7.51
C LEU A 4 19.99 3.43 6.54
N ALA A 5 19.44 4.57 6.97
CA ALA A 5 18.64 5.43 6.13
C ALA A 5 19.54 6.21 5.15
N VAL A 6 19.26 6.11 3.86
CA VAL A 6 20.01 6.81 2.79
C VAL A 6 19.27 8.02 2.25
N CYS A 7 18.01 8.23 2.65
CA CYS A 7 17.20 9.37 2.28
C CYS A 7 16.28 9.83 3.42
N GLU A 8 15.69 11.02 3.28
CA GLU A 8 14.79 11.60 4.28
C GLU A 8 13.54 10.73 4.53
N GLU A 9 13.02 10.09 3.49
CA GLU A 9 11.90 9.16 3.60
C GLU A 9 12.21 7.97 4.52
N GLU A 10 13.40 7.37 4.40
CA GLU A 10 13.78 6.26 5.27
C GLU A 10 14.02 6.69 6.72
N ARG A 11 14.54 7.91 6.94
CA ARG A 11 14.66 8.50 8.28
C ARG A 11 13.29 8.69 8.92
N ARG A 12 12.34 9.23 8.15
CA ARG A 12 10.95 9.39 8.57
C ARG A 12 10.30 8.04 8.89
N GLY A 13 10.57 7.02 8.08
CA GLY A 13 10.15 5.65 8.36
C GLY A 13 10.67 5.15 9.71
N ASN A 14 11.93 5.42 10.03
CA ASN A 14 12.55 5.07 11.31
C ASN A 14 11.90 5.81 12.50
N ASP A 15 11.49 7.08 12.31
CA ASP A 15 10.71 7.82 13.31
C ASP A 15 9.37 7.16 13.60
N VAL A 16 8.65 6.75 12.54
CA VAL A 16 7.36 6.05 12.69
C VAL A 16 7.52 4.69 13.34
N MET A 17 8.57 3.93 12.99
CA MET A 17 8.90 2.67 13.67
C MET A 17 9.16 2.89 15.17
N THR A 18 9.83 3.97 15.54
CA THR A 18 10.10 4.32 16.94
C THR A 18 8.80 4.71 17.65
N TRP A 19 7.93 5.47 16.98
CA TRP A 19 6.63 5.88 17.52
C TRP A 19 5.70 4.70 17.78
N TRP A 20 5.62 3.73 16.86
CA TRP A 20 4.84 2.51 17.06
C TRP A 20 5.37 1.63 18.20
N ASP A 21 6.66 1.74 18.57
CA ASP A 21 7.30 1.06 19.72
C ASP A 21 6.98 -0.46 19.85
N GLY A 22 6.90 -1.16 18.72
CA GLY A 22 6.59 -2.59 18.71
C GLY A 22 5.09 -2.94 18.68
N ASP A 23 4.21 -1.94 18.58
CA ASP A 23 2.77 -2.13 18.49
C ASP A 23 2.33 -2.29 17.03
N GLY A 24 2.21 -3.55 16.58
CA GLY A 24 1.93 -3.89 15.19
C GLY A 24 3.13 -3.75 14.26
N ALA A 25 4.21 -3.10 14.71
CA ALA A 25 5.50 -2.99 14.02
C ALA A 25 6.62 -3.72 14.77
N ALA A 26 7.75 -3.97 14.10
CA ALA A 26 8.95 -4.45 14.77
C ALA A 26 9.49 -3.40 15.77
N ARG A 27 9.95 -3.84 16.93
CA ARG A 27 10.52 -2.94 17.96
C ARG A 27 11.87 -2.38 17.52
N VAL A 28 12.07 -1.08 17.72
CA VAL A 28 13.36 -0.41 17.63
C VAL A 28 14.14 -0.66 18.93
N LEU A 29 15.27 -1.35 18.84
CA LEU A 29 16.14 -1.69 19.97
C LEU A 29 17.19 -0.61 20.25
N ALA A 30 17.66 0.05 19.20
CA ALA A 30 18.60 1.15 19.29
C ALA A 30 18.45 2.05 18.07
N ARG A 31 18.78 3.33 18.22
CA ARG A 31 18.77 4.33 17.16
C ARG A 31 19.94 5.29 17.35
N CYS A 32 20.56 5.70 16.26
CA CYS A 32 21.55 6.76 16.22
C CYS A 32 21.47 7.43 14.85
N ASP A 33 21.12 8.72 14.79
CA ASP A 33 20.98 9.49 13.55
C ASP A 33 20.18 8.75 12.47
N ASP A 34 20.89 8.25 11.45
CA ASP A 34 20.35 7.56 10.27
C ASP A 34 20.22 6.05 10.46
N ALA A 35 20.72 5.51 11.57
CA ALA A 35 20.75 4.08 11.84
C ALA A 35 19.67 3.67 12.83
N VAL A 36 18.98 2.57 12.53
CA VAL A 36 18.12 1.85 13.49
C VAL A 36 18.49 0.38 13.58
N VAL A 37 18.42 -0.15 14.79
CA VAL A 37 18.50 -1.59 15.06
C VAL A 37 17.11 -2.07 15.42
N LEU A 38 16.50 -2.84 14.54
CA LEU A 38 15.21 -3.49 14.77
C LEU A 38 15.40 -4.85 15.42
N GLU A 39 14.40 -5.34 16.14
CA GLU A 39 14.32 -6.77 16.46
C GLU A 39 14.37 -7.61 15.17
N ARG A 40 14.90 -8.83 15.24
CA ARG A 40 15.10 -9.67 14.05
C ARG A 40 13.98 -10.70 13.93
N ALA A 41 13.33 -10.74 12.77
CA ALA A 41 12.47 -11.87 12.42
C ALA A 41 13.34 -13.12 12.19
N CYS A 42 13.17 -14.13 13.03
CA CYS A 42 13.91 -15.41 12.95
C CYS A 42 13.04 -16.57 12.46
N SER A 43 11.79 -16.32 12.07
CA SER A 43 10.86 -17.35 11.63
C SER A 43 11.03 -17.66 10.14
N ALA A 44 10.86 -18.94 9.77
CA ALA A 44 10.78 -19.36 8.38
C ALA A 44 9.39 -19.08 7.73
N ARG A 45 8.41 -18.58 8.51
CA ARG A 45 7.08 -18.23 7.98
C ARG A 45 7.19 -16.93 7.18
N SER A 46 6.66 -16.97 5.96
CA SER A 46 6.70 -15.86 4.99
C SER A 46 5.29 -15.54 4.52
N LEU A 47 4.88 -14.28 4.66
CA LEU A 47 3.56 -13.84 4.19
C LEU A 47 3.50 -13.85 2.65
N VAL A 48 4.64 -13.63 2.00
CA VAL A 48 4.81 -13.76 0.54
C VAL A 48 4.51 -15.20 0.11
N ASP A 49 5.02 -16.20 0.84
CA ASP A 49 4.82 -17.61 0.48
C ASP A 49 3.38 -18.05 0.75
N LEU A 50 2.76 -17.59 1.84
CA LEU A 50 1.32 -17.81 2.06
C LEU A 50 0.50 -17.26 0.89
N SER A 51 0.82 -16.05 0.45
CA SER A 51 0.17 -15.41 -0.70
C SER A 51 0.44 -16.10 -2.04
N ARG A 52 1.42 -17.00 -2.14
CA ARG A 52 1.66 -17.79 -3.37
C ARG A 52 0.90 -19.11 -3.39
N THR A 53 0.33 -19.52 -2.25
CA THR A 53 -0.40 -20.79 -2.11
C THR A 53 -1.91 -20.55 -2.07
N GLU A 54 -2.68 -21.59 -1.73
CA GLU A 54 -4.12 -21.51 -1.45
C GLU A 54 -4.45 -20.71 -0.17
N ARG A 55 -3.42 -20.27 0.56
CA ARG A 55 -3.54 -19.50 1.81
C ARG A 55 -3.51 -17.98 1.61
N ASP A 56 -3.84 -17.49 0.42
CA ASP A 56 -3.89 -16.04 0.15
C ASP A 56 -4.85 -15.31 1.08
N ASP A 57 -6.01 -15.90 1.32
CA ASP A 57 -7.04 -15.34 2.18
C ASP A 57 -6.51 -15.15 3.61
N ASP A 58 -5.69 -16.08 4.11
CA ASP A 58 -5.02 -15.95 5.40
C ASP A 58 -4.01 -14.80 5.36
N ALA A 59 -3.22 -14.71 4.28
CA ALA A 59 -2.22 -13.66 4.12
C ALA A 59 -2.84 -12.26 4.15
N VAL A 60 -3.96 -12.07 3.45
CA VAL A 60 -4.71 -10.81 3.43
C VAL A 60 -5.28 -10.50 4.82
N ARG A 61 -5.89 -11.48 5.51
CA ARG A 61 -6.44 -11.27 6.86
C ARG A 61 -5.36 -10.93 7.89
N ILE A 62 -4.19 -11.58 7.79
CA ILE A 62 -3.02 -11.27 8.61
C ILE A 62 -2.58 -9.82 8.34
N ALA A 63 -2.47 -9.41 7.08
CA ALA A 63 -2.10 -8.04 6.73
C ALA A 63 -3.12 -7.02 7.27
N CYS A 64 -4.42 -7.30 7.17
CA CYS A 64 -5.45 -6.47 7.79
C CYS A 64 -5.31 -6.38 9.30
N SER A 65 -5.02 -7.48 9.99
CA SER A 65 -4.81 -7.48 11.44
C SER A 65 -3.62 -6.62 11.84
N VAL A 66 -2.53 -6.64 11.06
CA VAL A 66 -1.36 -5.79 11.28
C VAL A 66 -1.72 -4.33 11.08
N LEU A 67 -2.36 -3.98 9.96
CA LEU A 67 -2.79 -2.61 9.67
C LEU A 67 -3.77 -2.06 10.71
N ASN A 68 -4.79 -2.84 11.09
CA ASN A 68 -5.73 -2.46 12.15
C ASN A 68 -5.00 -2.09 13.45
N ARG A 69 -3.96 -2.86 13.80
CA ARG A 69 -3.14 -2.58 14.98
C ARG A 69 -2.32 -1.30 14.83
N LEU A 70 -1.64 -1.11 13.70
CA LEU A 70 -0.90 0.12 13.40
C LEU A 70 -1.80 1.37 13.42
N HIS A 71 -2.99 1.28 12.82
CA HIS A 71 -3.95 2.38 12.72
C HIS A 71 -4.64 2.69 14.04
N SER A 72 -4.73 1.71 14.96
CA SER A 72 -5.23 1.93 16.32
C SER A 72 -4.21 2.58 17.27
N HIS A 73 -2.94 2.65 16.85
CA HIS A 73 -1.88 3.20 17.69
C HIS A 73 -2.06 4.70 17.89
N ASN A 74 -2.08 5.12 19.16
CA ASN A 74 -2.30 6.51 19.53
C ASN A 74 -1.36 6.92 20.68
N ALA A 75 -0.19 7.45 20.33
CA ALA A 75 0.76 8.03 21.28
C ALA A 75 0.89 9.55 21.05
N ILE A 76 1.06 10.29 22.15
CA ILE A 76 0.94 11.77 22.22
C ILE A 76 1.92 12.48 21.27
N GLN A 77 3.14 11.96 21.11
CA GLN A 77 4.20 12.59 20.32
C GLN A 77 4.30 11.97 18.92
N ARG A 78 3.33 12.31 18.05
CA ARG A 78 3.34 11.88 16.64
C ARG A 78 4.61 12.39 15.93
N PRO A 79 5.28 11.54 15.13
CA PRO A 79 6.45 11.95 14.35
C PRO A 79 6.04 12.87 13.18
N ALA A 80 7.02 13.52 12.56
CA ALA A 80 6.80 14.22 11.30
C ALA A 80 6.41 13.20 10.21
N VAL A 81 5.32 13.47 9.49
CA VAL A 81 4.72 12.57 8.50
C VAL A 81 4.31 13.36 7.25
N VAL A 82 4.33 12.72 6.08
CA VAL A 82 3.94 13.37 4.82
C VAL A 82 2.46 13.16 4.56
N PRO A 83 1.66 14.23 4.39
CA PRO A 83 0.24 14.07 4.10
C PRO A 83 0.04 13.50 2.69
N LEU A 84 -0.98 12.67 2.49
CA LEU A 84 -1.26 12.05 1.19
C LEU A 84 -1.38 13.07 0.05
N ARG A 85 -1.87 14.29 0.33
CA ARG A 85 -1.91 15.38 -0.68
C ARG A 85 -0.55 15.72 -1.28
N ALA A 86 0.50 15.70 -0.47
CA ALA A 86 1.87 15.98 -0.93
C ALA A 86 2.45 14.72 -1.58
N TRP A 87 2.18 13.55 -1.03
CA TRP A 87 2.63 12.27 -1.58
C TRP A 87 2.11 12.01 -3.01
N PHE A 88 0.87 12.40 -3.29
CA PHE A 88 0.20 12.25 -4.59
C PHE A 88 0.43 13.43 -5.53
N GLU A 89 1.21 14.44 -5.14
CA GLU A 89 1.47 15.61 -5.99
C GLU A 89 1.97 15.21 -7.39
N PRO A 90 2.97 14.33 -7.57
CA PRO A 90 3.52 14.03 -8.91
C PRO A 90 2.46 13.53 -9.90
N LEU A 91 1.53 12.70 -9.42
CA LEU A 91 0.42 12.19 -10.25
C LEU A 91 -0.60 13.29 -10.57
N THR A 92 -0.91 14.15 -9.59
CA THR A 92 -2.01 15.11 -9.67
C THR A 92 -1.66 16.41 -10.40
N VAL A 93 -0.41 16.86 -10.38
CA VAL A 93 0.03 18.06 -11.10
C VAL A 93 0.35 17.78 -12.57
N SER A 94 0.63 16.52 -12.90
CA SER A 94 0.90 16.07 -14.26
C SER A 94 -0.34 16.10 -15.15
N SER A 95 -0.14 16.35 -16.45
CA SER A 95 -1.18 16.25 -17.47
C SER A 95 -1.14 14.88 -18.14
N TRP A 96 -2.29 14.21 -18.21
CA TRP A 96 -2.43 12.89 -18.77
C TRP A 96 -3.45 12.92 -19.91
N PRO A 97 -3.22 12.22 -21.03
CA PRO A 97 -4.20 12.16 -22.11
C PRO A 97 -5.54 11.63 -21.60
N ASP A 98 -6.63 12.27 -22.03
CA ASP A 98 -7.99 11.94 -21.58
C ASP A 98 -8.32 10.47 -21.83
N GLY A 99 -9.01 9.86 -20.87
CA GLY A 99 -9.41 8.46 -20.93
C GLY A 99 -8.29 7.44 -20.67
N THR A 100 -7.05 7.88 -20.45
CA THR A 100 -5.97 6.98 -20.00
C THR A 100 -6.15 6.56 -18.54
N LEU A 101 -5.58 5.42 -18.15
CA LEU A 101 -5.61 4.97 -16.76
C LEU A 101 -4.91 5.95 -15.81
N LEU A 102 -3.84 6.62 -16.26
CA LEU A 102 -3.17 7.65 -15.47
C LEU A 102 -4.05 8.88 -15.29
N HIS A 103 -4.78 9.30 -16.33
CA HIS A 103 -5.79 10.36 -16.22
C HIS A 103 -6.88 10.00 -15.20
N LEU A 104 -7.48 8.81 -15.29
CA LEU A 104 -8.49 8.35 -14.35
C LEU A 104 -7.96 8.24 -12.91
N SER A 105 -6.71 7.79 -12.75
CA SER A 105 -6.05 7.71 -11.45
C SER A 105 -5.82 9.08 -10.84
N ALA A 106 -5.32 10.03 -11.64
CA ALA A 106 -5.08 11.40 -11.20
C ALA A 106 -6.38 12.13 -10.83
N ALA A 107 -7.44 11.99 -11.63
CA ALA A 107 -8.76 12.54 -11.32
C ALA A 107 -9.32 11.95 -10.01
N THR A 108 -9.27 10.62 -9.88
CA THR A 108 -9.74 9.93 -8.66
C THR A 108 -8.97 10.35 -7.41
N ALA A 109 -7.64 10.53 -7.53
CA ALA A 109 -6.80 11.02 -6.45
C ALA A 109 -7.18 12.45 -6.04
N LYS A 110 -7.38 13.36 -7.00
CA LYS A 110 -7.84 14.73 -6.72
C LYS A 110 -9.16 14.75 -5.97
N ASP A 111 -10.13 13.94 -6.40
CA ASP A 111 -11.43 13.85 -5.74
C ASP A 111 -11.27 13.35 -4.30
N LEU A 112 -10.55 12.24 -4.09
CA LEU A 112 -10.30 11.66 -2.76
C LEU A 112 -9.61 12.65 -1.81
N LEU A 113 -8.63 13.40 -2.32
CA LEU A 113 -7.86 14.37 -1.53
C LEU A 113 -8.62 15.67 -1.25
N SER A 114 -9.71 15.93 -1.98
CA SER A 114 -10.60 17.08 -1.76
C SER A 114 -11.74 16.78 -0.80
N GLU A 115 -12.03 15.50 -0.56
CA GLU A 115 -13.09 15.07 0.36
C GLU A 115 -12.72 15.34 1.83
N PRO A 116 -13.72 15.58 2.69
CA PRO A 116 -13.50 15.61 4.13
C PRO A 116 -12.86 14.31 4.62
N LEU A 117 -11.84 14.47 5.44
CA LEU A 117 -11.09 13.38 6.01
C LEU A 117 -11.88 12.76 7.17
N MET A 118 -12.32 11.50 7.00
CA MET A 118 -13.20 10.83 7.97
C MET A 118 -12.45 9.94 8.96
N ASP A 119 -11.26 9.44 8.58
CA ASP A 119 -10.51 8.43 9.35
C ASP A 119 -9.00 8.54 9.04
N GLU A 120 -8.38 9.59 9.58
CA GLU A 120 -6.96 9.86 9.36
C GLU A 120 -6.07 9.23 10.42
N VAL A 121 -5.07 8.52 9.96
CA VAL A 121 -4.10 7.84 10.81
C VAL A 121 -2.69 8.06 10.27
N VAL A 122 -1.70 7.75 11.09
CA VAL A 122 -0.33 7.55 10.60
C VAL A 122 -0.34 6.24 9.80
N LEU A 123 0.06 6.33 8.55
CA LEU A 123 0.02 5.24 7.58
C LEU A 123 1.41 4.62 7.43
N HIS A 124 1.43 3.33 7.11
CA HIS A 124 2.64 2.66 6.68
C HIS A 124 3.13 3.20 5.34
N GLY A 125 2.22 3.35 4.37
CA GLY A 125 2.49 3.95 3.07
C GLY A 125 3.21 3.08 2.04
N ASP A 126 3.58 1.86 2.41
CA ASP A 126 4.22 0.85 1.54
C ASP A 126 4.02 -0.56 2.08
N ILE A 127 2.79 -0.83 2.54
CA ILE A 127 2.47 -2.12 3.14
C ILE A 127 2.30 -3.18 2.03
N HIS A 128 3.09 -4.25 2.12
CA HIS A 128 2.95 -5.42 1.27
C HIS A 128 3.47 -6.66 2.01
N HIS A 129 3.24 -7.83 1.41
CA HIS A 129 3.60 -9.12 2.00
C HIS A 129 5.08 -9.25 2.43
N GLY A 130 5.99 -8.47 1.83
CA GLY A 130 7.41 -8.47 2.18
C GLY A 130 7.76 -7.59 3.38
N ASN A 131 6.93 -6.57 3.64
CA ASN A 131 7.08 -5.65 4.78
C ASN A 131 6.30 -6.12 6.02
N ILE A 132 5.77 -7.35 5.99
CA ILE A 132 5.14 -8.00 7.15
C ILE A 132 5.86 -9.31 7.43
N LEU A 133 6.57 -9.36 8.55
CA LEU A 133 7.42 -10.49 8.93
C LEU A 133 6.89 -11.18 10.19
N HIS A 134 7.24 -12.45 10.38
CA HIS A 134 6.82 -13.24 11.54
C HIS A 134 7.91 -13.28 12.63
N PHE A 135 7.59 -12.77 13.82
CA PHE A 135 8.48 -12.59 14.97
C PHE A 135 8.22 -13.62 16.08
N GLY A 136 7.91 -14.86 15.71
CA GLY A 136 7.70 -15.95 16.66
C GLY A 136 6.46 -15.71 17.53
N GLU A 137 6.64 -15.68 18.85
CA GLU A 137 5.55 -15.48 19.82
C GLU A 137 4.84 -14.13 19.66
N ARG A 138 5.53 -13.11 19.12
CA ARG A 138 4.93 -11.79 18.87
C ARG A 138 4.06 -11.73 17.62
N GLY A 139 4.03 -12.80 16.81
CA GLY A 139 3.21 -12.88 15.61
C GLY A 139 3.76 -12.06 14.44
N TRP A 140 2.85 -11.61 13.57
CA TRP A 140 3.18 -10.82 12.39
C TRP A 140 3.29 -9.34 12.72
N LEU A 141 4.38 -8.70 12.29
CA LEU A 141 4.63 -7.28 12.52
C LEU A 141 5.14 -6.61 11.24
N ALA A 142 4.78 -5.34 11.08
CA ALA A 142 5.24 -4.51 9.98
C ALA A 142 6.67 -4.00 10.18
N ILE A 143 7.32 -3.70 9.06
CA ILE A 143 8.62 -3.04 8.99
C ILE A 143 8.63 -2.05 7.83
N ASP A 144 9.56 -1.10 7.86
CA ASP A 144 9.87 -0.24 6.71
C ASP A 144 8.74 0.68 6.22
N PRO A 145 8.11 1.48 7.09
CA PRO A 145 7.11 2.45 6.68
C PRO A 145 7.73 3.64 5.94
N LYS A 146 6.94 4.30 5.10
CA LYS A 146 7.23 5.58 4.44
C LYS A 146 6.87 6.80 5.30
N GLY A 147 6.07 6.56 6.34
CA GLY A 147 5.61 7.57 7.30
C GLY A 147 4.72 8.63 6.68
N LEU A 148 3.52 8.21 6.28
CA LEU A 148 2.52 9.06 5.66
C LEU A 148 1.38 9.36 6.62
N PHE A 149 0.54 10.33 6.27
CA PHE A 149 -0.66 10.67 7.03
C PHE A 149 -1.85 10.92 6.11
N GLY A 150 -2.99 10.34 6.47
CA GLY A 150 -4.24 10.52 5.75
C GLY A 150 -5.16 9.32 5.92
N ASP A 151 -6.04 9.13 4.94
CA ASP A 151 -7.05 8.09 4.94
C ASP A 151 -6.47 6.67 5.09
N ARG A 152 -6.91 5.96 6.14
CA ARG A 152 -6.50 4.57 6.40
C ARG A 152 -6.71 3.63 5.22
N ALA A 153 -7.70 3.87 4.36
CA ALA A 153 -8.00 3.02 3.22
C ALA A 153 -6.84 2.95 2.20
N PHE A 154 -5.94 3.94 2.20
CA PHE A 154 -4.74 3.94 1.37
C PHE A 154 -3.83 2.74 1.67
N ASP A 155 -3.57 2.42 2.94
CA ASP A 155 -2.69 1.30 3.29
C ASP A 155 -3.27 -0.04 2.79
N TYR A 156 -4.58 -0.26 2.92
CA TYR A 156 -5.19 -1.50 2.44
C TYR A 156 -5.14 -1.63 0.90
N ALA A 157 -5.20 -0.51 0.18
CA ALA A 157 -5.06 -0.49 -1.28
C ALA A 157 -3.67 -0.97 -1.75
N ASN A 158 -2.61 -0.77 -0.96
CA ASN A 158 -1.25 -1.20 -1.30
C ASN A 158 -1.11 -2.75 -1.40
N LEU A 159 -2.00 -3.50 -0.75
CA LEU A 159 -1.98 -4.97 -0.75
C LEU A 159 -2.44 -5.61 -2.07
N LEU A 160 -3.16 -4.87 -2.92
CA LEU A 160 -3.77 -5.41 -4.14
C LEU A 160 -2.81 -5.58 -5.32
N CYS A 161 -1.60 -5.05 -5.17
CA CYS A 161 -0.64 -4.86 -6.25
C CYS A 161 0.54 -5.87 -6.18
N ASN A 162 0.56 -6.71 -5.15
CA ASN A 162 1.68 -7.58 -4.76
C ASN A 162 1.21 -9.04 -4.61
N PRO A 163 2.09 -10.06 -4.49
CA PRO A 163 3.54 -10.01 -4.64
C PRO A 163 4.02 -10.18 -6.10
N SER A 164 3.15 -10.55 -7.03
CA SER A 164 3.48 -10.71 -8.45
C SER A 164 2.28 -10.39 -9.33
N HIS A 165 2.53 -10.17 -10.64
CA HIS A 165 1.50 -9.85 -11.61
C HIS A 165 0.33 -10.85 -11.61
N GLY A 166 0.61 -12.13 -11.86
CA GLY A 166 -0.43 -13.15 -11.97
C GLY A 166 -1.27 -13.26 -10.69
N ILE A 167 -0.63 -13.29 -9.53
CA ILE A 167 -1.35 -13.40 -8.25
C ILE A 167 -2.21 -12.16 -8.00
N ALA A 168 -1.66 -10.95 -8.20
CA ALA A 168 -2.38 -9.71 -7.96
C ALA A 168 -3.62 -9.59 -8.86
N VAL A 169 -3.47 -9.91 -10.15
CA VAL A 169 -4.55 -9.82 -11.15
C VAL A 169 -5.60 -10.91 -10.93
N ASP A 170 -5.19 -12.16 -10.78
CA ASP A 170 -6.13 -13.29 -10.67
C ASP A 170 -6.95 -13.26 -9.37
N ARG A 171 -6.37 -12.72 -8.30
CA ARG A 171 -7.00 -12.69 -6.97
C ARG A 171 -7.63 -11.34 -6.62
N PHE A 172 -7.59 -10.36 -7.53
CA PHE A 172 -8.04 -8.99 -7.28
C PHE A 172 -9.41 -8.93 -6.60
N SER A 173 -10.46 -9.47 -7.24
CA SER A 173 -11.83 -9.36 -6.71
C SER A 173 -12.02 -10.11 -5.39
N ARG A 174 -11.31 -11.23 -5.19
CA ARG A 174 -11.33 -11.99 -3.92
C ARG A 174 -10.69 -11.17 -2.79
N ARG A 175 -9.54 -10.56 -3.05
CA ARG A 175 -8.84 -9.71 -2.08
C ARG A 175 -9.64 -8.47 -1.73
N VAL A 176 -10.22 -7.78 -2.71
CA VAL A 176 -11.10 -6.63 -2.44
C VAL A 176 -12.23 -7.02 -1.49
N ALA A 177 -12.87 -8.18 -1.70
CA ALA A 177 -13.93 -8.66 -0.82
C ALA A 177 -13.45 -8.90 0.62
N ILE A 178 -12.28 -9.53 0.80
CA ILE A 178 -11.70 -9.79 2.13
C ILE A 178 -11.23 -8.51 2.81
N LEU A 179 -10.64 -7.57 2.06
CA LEU A 179 -10.18 -6.29 2.59
C LEU A 179 -11.34 -5.45 3.11
N VAL A 180 -12.41 -5.31 2.32
CA VAL A 180 -13.66 -4.65 2.73
C VAL A 180 -14.21 -5.30 4.01
N ASP A 181 -14.27 -6.63 3.98
CA ASP A 181 -14.45 -7.58 5.07
C ASP A 181 -13.79 -7.18 6.40
N ALA A 182 -12.50 -7.49 6.44
CA ALA A 182 -11.67 -7.48 7.63
C ALA A 182 -11.23 -6.08 8.08
N ALA A 183 -11.27 -5.09 7.19
CA ALA A 183 -10.89 -3.71 7.51
C ALA A 183 -12.10 -2.80 7.79
N GLY A 184 -13.33 -3.25 7.51
CA GLY A 184 -14.52 -2.40 7.64
C GLY A 184 -14.42 -1.12 6.81
N ILE A 185 -13.98 -1.24 5.54
CA ILE A 185 -13.83 -0.12 4.61
C ILE A 185 -14.92 -0.20 3.54
N ASP A 186 -15.52 0.93 3.20
CA ASP A 186 -16.42 1.00 2.05
C ASP A 186 -15.73 0.51 0.76
N ARG A 187 -16.38 -0.39 0.03
CA ARG A 187 -15.84 -1.00 -1.19
C ARG A 187 -15.45 0.06 -2.22
N ARG A 188 -16.29 1.07 -2.43
CA ARG A 188 -16.02 2.12 -3.42
C ARG A 188 -14.81 2.95 -3.01
N ARG A 189 -14.67 3.28 -1.72
CA ARG A 189 -13.50 4.00 -1.18
C ARG A 189 -12.20 3.22 -1.36
N LEU A 190 -12.19 1.92 -1.04
CA LEU A 190 -11.03 1.05 -1.28
C LEU A 190 -10.64 1.01 -2.76
N LEU A 191 -11.61 0.81 -3.66
CA LEU A 191 -11.36 0.76 -5.10
C LEU A 191 -10.83 2.09 -5.64
N ARG A 192 -11.32 3.23 -5.15
CA ARG A 192 -10.81 4.55 -5.54
C ARG A 192 -9.36 4.75 -5.11
N TRP A 193 -9.01 4.38 -3.87
CA TRP A 193 -7.62 4.42 -3.42
C TRP A 193 -6.73 3.45 -4.20
N THR A 194 -7.26 2.28 -4.57
CA THR A 194 -6.56 1.30 -5.40
C THR A 194 -6.24 1.86 -6.77
N LEU A 195 -7.20 2.52 -7.42
CA LEU A 195 -7.01 3.20 -8.70
C LEU A 195 -5.96 4.31 -8.58
N ALA A 196 -6.14 5.22 -7.61
CA ALA A 196 -5.21 6.32 -7.37
C ALA A 196 -3.77 5.83 -7.11
N TRP A 197 -3.60 4.91 -6.15
CA TRP A 197 -2.30 4.34 -5.78
C TRP A 197 -1.64 3.63 -6.97
N SER A 198 -2.40 2.82 -7.71
CA SER A 198 -1.86 2.11 -8.85
C SER A 198 -1.37 3.06 -9.94
N GLY A 199 -2.04 4.19 -10.16
CA GLY A 199 -1.56 5.23 -11.06
C GLY A 199 -0.27 5.91 -10.58
N LEU A 200 -0.19 6.28 -9.29
CA LEU A 200 1.01 6.91 -8.72
C LEU A 200 2.21 5.94 -8.77
N SER A 201 2.00 4.69 -8.38
CA SER A 201 3.05 3.68 -8.43
C SER A 201 3.46 3.36 -9.86
N ALA A 202 2.53 3.34 -10.82
CA ALA A 202 2.87 3.19 -12.24
C ALA A 202 3.74 4.34 -12.77
N LEU A 203 3.47 5.59 -12.35
CA LEU A 203 4.27 6.76 -12.70
C LEU A 203 5.72 6.57 -12.26
N TRP A 204 5.96 6.27 -10.98
CA TRP A 204 7.32 6.07 -10.47
C TRP A 204 8.03 4.91 -11.16
N MET A 205 7.32 3.81 -11.43
CA MET A 205 7.91 2.70 -12.19
C MET A 205 8.36 3.14 -13.59
N ILE A 206 7.59 3.99 -14.28
CA ILE A 206 7.98 4.52 -15.59
C ILE A 206 9.21 5.42 -15.48
N GLU A 207 9.27 6.29 -14.46
CA GLU A 207 10.41 7.18 -14.21
C GLU A 207 11.69 6.39 -13.92
N ASP A 208 11.58 5.26 -13.22
CA ASP A 208 12.68 4.35 -12.92
C ASP A 208 13.02 3.39 -14.07
N GLY A 209 12.32 3.47 -15.21
CA GLY A 209 12.52 2.57 -16.36
C GLY A 209 12.06 1.13 -16.12
N LEU A 210 11.19 0.90 -15.14
CA LEU A 210 10.58 -0.38 -14.79
C LEU A 210 9.24 -0.56 -15.51
N SER A 211 8.80 -1.82 -15.68
CA SER A 211 7.49 -2.11 -16.29
C SER A 211 6.33 -1.78 -15.35
N PRO A 212 5.41 -0.84 -15.70
CA PRO A 212 4.27 -0.50 -14.87
C PRO A 212 3.08 -1.45 -15.03
N GLU A 213 3.25 -2.56 -15.75
CA GLU A 213 2.14 -3.39 -16.25
C GLU A 213 1.21 -3.91 -15.15
N THR A 214 1.75 -4.45 -14.06
CA THR A 214 0.94 -4.91 -12.92
C THR A 214 0.11 -3.78 -12.35
N ARG A 215 0.71 -2.60 -12.13
CA ARG A 215 0.03 -1.43 -11.58
C ARG A 215 -1.09 -0.97 -12.50
N LEU A 216 -0.83 -0.85 -13.80
CA LEU A 216 -1.84 -0.45 -14.76
C LEU A 216 -2.97 -1.50 -14.89
N CYS A 217 -2.69 -2.79 -14.79
CA CYS A 217 -3.73 -3.83 -14.81
C CYS A 217 -4.65 -3.73 -13.59
N ILE A 218 -4.08 -3.53 -12.40
CA ILE A 218 -4.84 -3.32 -11.16
C ILE A 218 -5.64 -2.01 -11.21
N ALA A 219 -5.06 -0.93 -11.74
CA ALA A 219 -5.79 0.32 -11.99
C ALA A 219 -7.00 0.09 -12.91
N ALA A 220 -6.82 -0.66 -14.00
CA ALA A 220 -7.90 -0.98 -14.94
C ALA A 220 -9.01 -1.81 -14.29
N LEU A 221 -8.66 -2.83 -13.50
CA LEU A 221 -9.64 -3.63 -12.74
C LEU A 221 -10.44 -2.77 -11.75
N ALA A 222 -9.77 -1.92 -10.99
CA ALA A 222 -10.42 -1.01 -10.06
C ALA A 222 -11.33 -0.01 -10.78
N ALA A 223 -10.87 0.58 -11.88
CA ALA A 223 -11.65 1.51 -12.69
C ALA A 223 -12.86 0.83 -13.35
N THR A 224 -12.74 -0.43 -13.77
CA THR A 224 -13.88 -1.21 -14.30
C THR A 224 -14.90 -1.51 -13.22
N GLU A 225 -14.50 -1.95 -12.02
CA GLU A 225 -15.45 -2.13 -10.90
C GLU A 225 -16.12 -0.82 -10.47
N LEU A 226 -15.44 0.32 -10.64
CA LEU A 226 -15.98 1.67 -10.40
C LEU A 226 -16.85 2.22 -11.56
N GLN A 227 -16.97 1.49 -12.67
CA GLN A 227 -17.65 1.91 -13.90
C GLN A 227 -17.03 3.15 -14.57
N LEU A 228 -15.74 3.39 -14.35
CA LEU A 228 -14.95 4.46 -14.96
C LEU A 228 -14.17 3.98 -16.20
N PHE A 229 -14.08 2.67 -16.41
CA PHE A 229 -13.35 2.06 -17.51
C PHE A 229 -14.14 0.87 -18.08
N SER A 230 -14.45 0.90 -19.38
CA SER A 230 -15.34 -0.10 -19.98
C SER A 230 -14.70 -1.49 -20.01
N SER A 231 -15.51 -2.54 -19.90
CA SER A 231 -15.03 -3.94 -20.01
C SER A 231 -14.40 -4.22 -21.37
N THR A 232 -14.92 -3.59 -22.43
CA THR A 232 -14.32 -3.63 -23.78
C THR A 232 -12.96 -2.93 -23.78
N GLY A 233 -12.83 -1.80 -23.09
CA GLY A 233 -11.56 -1.09 -22.88
C GLY A 233 -10.54 -1.93 -22.12
N LEU A 234 -10.97 -2.67 -21.08
CA LEU A 234 -10.13 -3.60 -20.34
C LEU A 234 -9.63 -4.74 -21.24
N SER A 235 -10.52 -5.35 -22.03
CA SER A 235 -10.15 -6.42 -22.97
C SER A 235 -9.17 -5.92 -24.04
N ALA A 236 -9.42 -4.75 -24.64
CA ALA A 236 -8.53 -4.15 -25.62
C ALA A 236 -7.17 -3.77 -25.01
N TRP A 237 -7.16 -3.24 -23.78
CA TRP A 237 -5.93 -2.91 -23.05
C TRP A 237 -5.09 -4.16 -22.74
N ARG A 238 -5.72 -5.28 -22.38
CA ARG A 238 -5.02 -6.56 -22.18
C ARG A 238 -4.44 -7.10 -23.49
N GLN A 239 -5.19 -7.00 -24.60
CA GLN A 239 -4.73 -7.47 -25.91
C GLN A 239 -3.56 -6.66 -26.45
N SER A 240 -3.51 -5.33 -26.21
CA SER A 240 -2.41 -4.49 -26.67
C SER A 240 -1.11 -4.67 -25.88
N ARG A 241 -1.12 -5.48 -24.82
CA ARG A 241 0.05 -5.80 -23.98
C ARG A 241 0.38 -7.29 -23.91
N ALA A 242 -0.37 -8.14 -24.62
CA ALA A 242 0.02 -9.53 -24.79
C ALA A 242 1.35 -9.60 -25.59
N PRO A 243 2.31 -10.43 -25.18
CA PRO A 243 3.60 -10.57 -25.88
C PRO A 243 3.45 -11.10 -27.30
#